data_AF-A0A2D5Y1K5-F1
#
_entry.id   AF-A0A2D5Y1K5-F1
#
_cell.length_a   1.000
_cell.length_b   1.000
_cell.length_c   1.000
_cell.angle_alpha   90.00
_cell.angle_beta   90.00
_cell.angle_gamma   90.00
#
_symmetry.space_group_name_H-M   'P 1'
#
loop_
_entity.id
_entity.type
_entity.pdbx_description
1 polymer ?
#
loop_
_entity_poly.entity_id
_entity_poly.type
_entity_poly.pdbx_seq_one_letter_code
_entity_poly.pdbx_strand_id
1 'polypeptide(L)'
;MAIVSCFMVIRVNSRAVQHTIFFTVYNILSETSSCKLYCSQKEDEMSQHHRVFIYGTLMNGLRNHHKMACAKFLSTSKTMLPSYTLLQFPSQSSPGHVTPGLKKHGNDCISGELYLLDDECLAILDDFEDVGREYERSRIMLHDNSYAWAYFLLAEKPQCAEGTPSFIVRDEATQSVSWDGHAEEAYARKALKAA
;
A
#
# COMPACT_ATOMS: atom_id res chain seq x y z
N MET A 1 12.75 -8.90 -64.32
CA MET A 1 12.31 -9.92 -65.31
C MET A 1 13.53 -10.81 -65.58
N ALA A 2 13.53 -12.13 -65.44
CA ALA A 2 12.45 -13.11 -65.48
C ALA A 2 12.72 -14.25 -64.47
N ILE A 3 11.62 -14.86 -64.06
CA ILE A 3 11.49 -16.15 -63.36
C ILE A 3 11.85 -17.27 -64.35
N VAL A 4 12.55 -18.33 -63.94
CA VAL A 4 12.19 -19.74 -64.25
C VAL A 4 12.76 -20.68 -63.17
N SER A 5 11.85 -21.32 -62.41
CA SER A 5 12.04 -22.55 -61.62
C SER A 5 12.46 -23.73 -62.51
N CYS A 6 13.15 -24.79 -62.09
CA CYS A 6 12.62 -25.84 -61.21
C CYS A 6 13.67 -26.97 -61.07
N PHE A 7 13.98 -27.33 -59.83
CA PHE A 7 14.35 -28.63 -59.25
C PHE A 7 15.03 -29.75 -60.07
N MET A 8 16.05 -30.35 -59.44
CA MET A 8 15.97 -31.77 -59.06
C MET A 8 16.86 -32.04 -57.84
N VAL A 9 16.25 -32.59 -56.80
CA VAL A 9 16.86 -32.97 -55.52
C VAL A 9 17.72 -34.22 -55.71
N ILE A 10 18.97 -34.18 -55.24
CA ILE A 10 19.76 -35.38 -54.93
C ILE A 10 19.90 -35.45 -53.42
N ARG A 11 19.49 -36.59 -52.85
CA ARG A 11 19.56 -36.87 -51.42
C ARG A 11 20.66 -37.89 -51.14
N VAL A 12 21.18 -37.73 -49.93
CA VAL A 12 22.07 -38.60 -49.16
C VAL A 12 23.55 -38.44 -49.48
N ASN A 13 24.28 -37.82 -48.54
CA ASN A 13 25.71 -38.00 -48.45
C ASN A 13 26.15 -38.19 -47.00
N SER A 14 27.00 -39.19 -46.82
CA SER A 14 27.71 -39.55 -45.59
C SER A 14 29.11 -38.96 -45.66
N ARG A 15 29.71 -38.72 -44.48
CA ARG A 15 31.13 -38.41 -44.18
C ARG A 15 31.57 -36.93 -44.12
N ALA A 16 31.82 -36.53 -42.86
CA ALA A 16 33.13 -36.20 -42.28
C ALA A 16 33.67 -34.74 -42.24
N VAL A 17 34.40 -34.51 -41.13
CA VAL A 17 35.39 -33.46 -40.77
C VAL A 17 34.80 -32.07 -40.42
N GLN A 18 35.18 -31.29 -39.39
CA GLN A 18 36.40 -31.01 -38.58
C GLN A 18 35.95 -30.48 -37.18
N HIS A 19 36.60 -30.65 -36.01
CA HIS A 19 37.87 -30.11 -35.50
C HIS A 19 38.22 -30.88 -34.18
N THR A 20 39.40 -31.50 -33.97
CA THR A 20 40.65 -30.98 -33.33
C THR A 20 40.37 -30.41 -31.91
N ILE A 21 40.91 -30.82 -30.73
CA ILE A 21 42.26 -31.18 -30.22
C ILE A 21 42.05 -31.75 -28.78
N PHE A 22 42.52 -32.97 -28.46
CA PHE A 22 43.70 -33.32 -27.64
C PHE A 22 43.64 -33.00 -26.13
N PHE A 23 43.47 -34.07 -25.34
CA PHE A 23 43.55 -34.14 -23.89
C PHE A 23 45.02 -34.39 -23.49
N THR A 24 45.81 -33.38 -23.08
CA THR A 24 47.04 -33.62 -22.28
C THR A 24 47.50 -32.35 -21.54
N VAL A 25 47.39 -32.40 -20.21
CA VAL A 25 48.30 -31.85 -19.17
C VAL A 25 48.80 -30.40 -19.32
N TYR A 26 48.32 -29.50 -18.46
CA TYR A 26 49.17 -28.53 -17.75
C TYR A 26 48.58 -28.25 -16.36
N ASN A 27 49.29 -28.75 -15.35
CA ASN A 27 49.23 -28.27 -13.98
C ASN A 27 50.19 -27.06 -13.93
N ILE A 28 49.76 -25.87 -13.51
CA ILE A 28 50.55 -24.77 -12.91
C ILE A 28 49.60 -23.59 -12.61
N LEU A 29 49.42 -23.33 -11.30
CA LEU A 29 49.26 -22.05 -10.61
C LEU A 29 48.64 -20.86 -11.39
N SER A 30 47.39 -20.51 -11.07
CA SER A 30 47.01 -19.20 -10.48
C SER A 30 45.49 -19.02 -10.47
N GLU A 31 45.00 -18.54 -9.32
CA GLU A 31 43.83 -17.68 -9.15
C GLU A 31 42.56 -18.00 -9.95
N THR A 32 41.54 -18.53 -9.28
CA THR A 32 40.19 -17.92 -9.33
C THR A 32 39.35 -18.39 -8.15
N SER A 33 39.37 -17.56 -7.10
CA SER A 33 38.31 -17.47 -6.09
C SER A 33 36.99 -17.04 -6.74
N SER A 34 36.30 -17.93 -7.47
CA SER A 34 35.11 -17.54 -8.26
C SER A 34 33.85 -18.36 -8.00
N CYS A 35 33.87 -19.45 -7.21
CA CYS A 35 32.66 -20.28 -7.02
C CYS A 35 32.12 -20.38 -5.59
N LYS A 36 32.54 -19.50 -4.67
CA LYS A 36 31.99 -19.46 -3.29
C LYS A 36 31.59 -18.07 -2.79
N LEU A 37 31.32 -17.13 -3.70
CA LEU A 37 30.86 -15.76 -3.35
C LEU A 37 29.65 -15.29 -4.18
N TYR A 38 28.96 -16.20 -4.89
CA TYR A 38 27.76 -15.87 -5.68
C TYR A 38 26.46 -16.43 -5.06
N CYS A 39 26.46 -16.71 -3.76
CA CYS A 39 25.28 -17.19 -3.03
C CYS A 39 25.29 -16.70 -1.57
N SER A 40 25.42 -15.39 -1.39
CA SER A 40 25.21 -14.71 -0.12
C SER A 40 24.57 -13.33 -0.28
N GLN A 41 23.83 -13.12 -1.38
CA GLN A 41 23.16 -11.85 -1.72
C GLN A 41 21.76 -12.07 -2.33
N LYS A 42 21.05 -13.10 -1.88
CA LYS A 42 19.63 -13.31 -2.21
C LYS A 42 18.91 -13.68 -0.93
N GLU A 43 18.46 -12.66 -0.21
CA GLU A 43 17.42 -12.70 0.84
C GLU A 43 17.27 -11.33 1.54
N ASP A 44 17.86 -10.24 1.02
CA ASP A 44 17.20 -8.92 1.14
C ASP A 44 16.06 -8.91 0.13
N GLU A 45 14.93 -9.34 0.65
CA GLU A 45 13.60 -9.47 0.10
C GLU A 45 13.18 -8.26 -0.77
N MET A 46 12.51 -8.54 -1.89
CA MET A 46 12.04 -7.55 -2.86
C MET A 46 10.80 -6.79 -2.35
N SER A 47 10.78 -6.40 -1.07
CA SER A 47 9.63 -5.77 -0.41
C SER A 47 9.38 -4.38 -1.00
N GLN A 48 8.25 -4.24 -1.68
CA GLN A 48 7.81 -2.95 -2.19
C GLN A 48 7.37 -2.09 -1.02
N HIS A 49 7.77 -0.82 -1.04
CA HIS A 49 7.36 0.15 -0.04
C HIS A 49 6.20 1.00 -0.58
N HIS A 50 5.18 1.16 0.24
CA HIS A 50 3.91 1.79 -0.09
C HIS A 50 3.68 3.01 0.78
N ARG A 51 3.43 4.16 0.14
CA ARG A 51 2.95 5.35 0.83
C ARG A 51 1.45 5.19 1.08
N VAL A 52 1.04 5.23 2.34
CA VAL A 52 -0.37 5.08 2.74
C VAL A 52 -0.78 6.30 3.57
N PHE A 53 -1.84 6.96 3.13
CA PHE A 53 -2.45 8.10 3.80
C PHE A 53 -3.60 7.62 4.68
N ILE A 54 -3.48 7.90 5.97
CA ILE A 54 -4.38 7.48 7.04
C ILE A 54 -5.07 8.72 7.60
N TYR A 55 -6.38 8.67 7.76
CA TYR A 55 -7.20 9.81 8.21
C TYR A 55 -8.09 9.48 9.42
N GLY A 56 -7.92 8.30 10.01
CA GLY A 56 -8.86 7.74 10.97
C GLY A 56 -8.22 6.95 12.10
N THR A 57 -8.86 5.85 12.49
CA THR A 57 -8.54 5.10 13.73
C THR A 57 -7.12 4.50 13.78
N LEU A 58 -6.46 4.41 12.64
CA LEU A 58 -5.07 3.95 12.49
C LEU A 58 -4.03 5.08 12.73
N MET A 59 -4.45 6.35 12.87
CA MET A 59 -3.54 7.47 13.16
C MET A 59 -2.84 7.30 14.52
N ASN A 60 -1.70 7.97 14.68
CA ASN A 60 -0.83 7.83 15.85
C ASN A 60 -1.58 8.07 17.17
N GLY A 61 -1.39 7.17 18.13
CA GLY A 61 -1.99 7.27 19.46
C GLY A 61 -3.50 6.95 19.54
N LEU A 62 -4.10 6.43 18.47
CA LEU A 62 -5.49 5.99 18.44
C LEU A 62 -5.62 4.47 18.54
N ARG A 63 -6.82 3.96 18.86
CA ARG A 63 -7.05 2.56 19.24
C ARG A 63 -6.52 1.50 18.25
N ASN A 64 -6.54 1.77 16.94
CA ASN A 64 -6.11 0.80 15.94
C ASN A 64 -4.66 1.00 15.50
N HIS A 65 -3.95 2.00 16.02
CA HIS A 65 -2.57 2.30 15.64
C HIS A 65 -1.61 1.13 15.90
N HIS A 66 -1.93 0.21 16.82
CA HIS A 66 -1.15 -1.00 17.05
C HIS A 66 -1.00 -1.88 15.79
N LYS A 67 -1.91 -1.76 14.80
CA LYS A 67 -1.81 -2.44 13.50
C LYS A 67 -0.78 -1.82 12.55
N MET A 68 -0.31 -0.62 12.88
CA MET A 68 0.72 0.12 12.14
C MET A 68 2.12 -0.16 12.69
N ALA A 69 2.33 -1.23 13.46
CA ALA A 69 3.61 -1.50 14.16
C ALA A 69 4.83 -1.59 13.21
N CYS A 70 4.62 -2.07 11.99
CA CYS A 70 5.61 -2.15 10.91
C CYS A 70 5.71 -0.88 10.05
N ALA A 71 4.80 0.09 10.25
CA ALA A 71 4.73 1.28 9.43
C ALA A 71 5.66 2.37 9.95
N LYS A 72 6.34 3.07 9.03
CA LYS A 72 7.14 4.25 9.35
C LYS A 72 6.34 5.52 9.09
N PHE A 73 6.13 6.32 10.13
CA PHE A 73 5.57 7.67 9.97
C PHE A 73 6.47 8.54 9.10
N LEU A 74 5.89 9.24 8.13
CA LEU A 74 6.59 10.17 7.24
C LEU A 74 6.27 11.62 7.61
N SER A 75 5.00 11.99 7.60
CA SER A 75 4.55 13.36 7.89
C SER A 75 3.05 13.41 8.15
N THR A 76 2.57 14.53 8.68
CA THR A 76 1.18 14.93 8.47
C THR A 76 1.01 15.44 7.03
N SER A 77 -0.17 15.29 6.45
CA SER A 77 -0.46 15.76 5.09
C SER A 77 -1.95 16.02 4.90
N LYS A 78 -2.31 16.52 3.70
CA LYS A 78 -3.69 16.66 3.25
C LYS A 78 -3.84 16.32 1.77
N THR A 79 -5.05 15.95 1.36
CA THR A 79 -5.39 15.74 -0.05
C THR A 79 -5.19 17.01 -0.87
N MET A 80 -4.80 16.86 -2.13
CA MET A 80 -4.54 17.99 -3.03
C MET A 80 -5.79 18.82 -3.33
N LEU A 81 -6.90 18.15 -3.65
CA LEU A 81 -8.13 18.79 -4.11
C LEU A 81 -9.30 18.55 -3.14
N PRO A 82 -10.25 19.50 -3.06
CA PRO A 82 -11.48 19.34 -2.30
C PRO A 82 -12.45 18.45 -3.07
N SER A 83 -12.26 17.13 -3.00
CA SER A 83 -13.03 16.15 -3.79
C SER A 83 -13.59 15.01 -2.96
N TYR A 84 -13.59 15.19 -1.64
CA TYR A 84 -13.88 14.13 -0.69
C TYR A 84 -14.89 14.58 0.37
N THR A 85 -15.52 13.61 1.01
CA THR A 85 -16.36 13.80 2.19
C THR A 85 -15.89 12.85 3.26
N LEU A 86 -15.67 13.39 4.46
CA LEU A 86 -15.44 12.59 5.66
C LEU A 86 -16.76 12.38 6.38
N LEU A 87 -17.09 11.11 6.63
CA LEU A 87 -18.29 10.68 7.36
C LEU A 87 -17.89 10.12 8.72
N GLN A 88 -18.86 10.03 9.63
CA GLN A 88 -18.70 9.38 10.93
C GLN A 88 -19.88 8.45 11.19
N PHE A 89 -19.59 7.24 11.66
CA PHE A 89 -20.60 6.21 11.97
C PHE A 89 -20.19 5.39 13.20
N PRO A 90 -21.13 4.66 13.85
CA PRO A 90 -20.81 3.79 14.98
C PRO A 90 -19.76 2.72 14.61
N SER A 91 -18.76 2.54 15.46
CA SER A 91 -17.72 1.53 15.26
C SER A 91 -18.28 0.13 15.48
N GLN A 92 -18.03 -0.78 14.54
CA GLN A 92 -18.45 -2.19 14.67
C GLN A 92 -17.46 -2.99 15.52
N SER A 93 -16.17 -2.68 15.44
CA SER A 93 -15.10 -3.37 16.16
C SER A 93 -14.90 -2.86 17.59
N SER A 94 -15.48 -1.71 17.93
CA SER A 94 -15.26 -1.04 19.21
C SER A 94 -16.57 -0.43 19.73
N PRO A 95 -17.42 -1.20 20.43
CA PRO A 95 -18.69 -0.69 20.96
C PRO A 95 -18.50 0.58 21.80
N GLY A 96 -19.36 1.56 21.59
CA GLY A 96 -19.26 2.88 22.25
C GLY A 96 -18.35 3.88 21.54
N HIS A 97 -17.63 3.47 20.50
CA HIS A 97 -16.82 4.35 19.67
C HIS A 97 -17.50 4.69 18.34
N VAL A 98 -16.99 5.74 17.68
CA VAL A 98 -17.31 6.10 16.30
C VAL A 98 -16.08 6.03 15.40
N THR A 99 -16.28 5.81 14.10
CA THR A 99 -15.23 5.59 13.10
C THR A 99 -15.45 6.55 11.92
N PRO A 100 -14.37 7.17 11.39
CA PRO A 100 -14.47 7.97 10.19
C PRO A 100 -14.46 7.11 8.92
N GLY A 101 -15.14 7.57 7.87
CA GLY A 101 -15.11 6.96 6.55
C GLY A 101 -14.96 8.00 5.44
N LEU A 102 -14.07 7.75 4.51
CA LEU A 102 -13.80 8.65 3.38
C LEU A 102 -14.62 8.25 2.16
N LYS A 103 -15.42 9.17 1.61
CA LYS A 103 -16.09 9.00 0.30
C LYS A 103 -15.53 9.98 -0.74
N LYS A 104 -15.59 9.58 -2.01
CA LYS A 104 -15.29 10.43 -3.18
C LYS A 104 -16.46 11.38 -3.48
N HIS A 105 -16.23 12.35 -4.36
CA HIS A 105 -17.22 13.31 -4.87
C HIS A 105 -17.80 14.27 -3.82
N GLY A 106 -17.01 14.61 -2.81
CA GLY A 106 -17.32 15.68 -1.87
C GLY A 106 -16.63 17.00 -2.21
N ASN A 107 -16.60 17.92 -1.25
CA ASN A 107 -16.05 19.27 -1.40
C ASN A 107 -14.98 19.61 -0.33
N ASP A 108 -14.44 18.59 0.34
CA ASP A 108 -13.51 18.75 1.45
C ASP A 108 -12.09 18.29 1.05
N CYS A 109 -11.08 19.04 1.50
CA CYS A 109 -9.70 18.55 1.57
C CYS A 109 -9.53 17.78 2.87
N ILE A 110 -9.01 16.55 2.84
CA ILE A 110 -8.89 15.72 4.05
C ILE A 110 -7.48 15.77 4.59
N SER A 111 -7.35 16.11 5.87
CA SER A 111 -6.09 16.06 6.61
C SER A 111 -5.92 14.72 7.31
N GLY A 112 -4.67 14.28 7.41
CA GLY A 112 -4.31 13.00 8.01
C GLY A 112 -2.80 12.81 8.10
N GLU A 113 -2.38 11.57 8.22
CA GLU A 113 -1.01 11.14 8.43
C GLU A 113 -0.55 10.26 7.27
N LEU A 114 0.71 10.40 6.89
CA LEU A 114 1.33 9.66 5.81
C LEU A 114 2.35 8.68 6.39
N TYR A 115 2.25 7.43 5.98
CA TYR A 115 3.11 6.33 6.40
C TYR A 115 3.76 5.62 5.23
N LEU A 116 4.89 4.97 5.49
CA LEU A 116 5.56 4.03 4.60
C LEU A 116 5.42 2.62 5.16
N LEU A 117 4.88 1.70 4.35
CA LEU A 117 4.62 0.30 4.71
C LEU A 117 5.31 -0.62 3.71
N ASP A 118 5.78 -1.78 4.16
CA ASP A 118 6.12 -2.87 3.24
C ASP A 118 4.86 -3.66 2.82
N ASP A 119 5.05 -4.66 1.95
CA ASP A 119 3.97 -5.50 1.43
C ASP A 119 3.23 -6.27 2.53
N GLU A 120 3.94 -6.77 3.56
CA GLU A 120 3.34 -7.53 4.66
C GLU A 120 2.44 -6.65 5.51
N CYS A 121 2.95 -5.49 5.92
CA CYS A 121 2.21 -4.50 6.69
C CYS A 121 0.97 -4.03 5.94
N LEU A 122 1.11 -3.83 4.63
CA LEU A 122 0.02 -3.41 3.76
C LEU A 122 -1.08 -4.48 3.65
N ALA A 123 -0.70 -5.77 3.55
CA ALA A 123 -1.65 -6.88 3.51
C ALA A 123 -2.43 -7.04 4.83
N ILE A 124 -1.78 -6.83 5.98
CA ILE A 124 -2.43 -6.83 7.30
C ILE A 124 -3.51 -5.73 7.37
N LEU A 125 -3.22 -4.55 6.83
CA LEU A 125 -4.21 -3.48 6.78
C LEU A 125 -5.36 -3.77 5.82
N ASP A 126 -5.10 -4.38 4.66
CA ASP A 126 -6.16 -4.75 3.71
C ASP A 126 -7.16 -5.74 4.31
N ASP A 127 -6.66 -6.72 5.06
CA ASP A 127 -7.49 -7.68 5.79
C ASP A 127 -8.30 -6.99 6.90
N PHE A 128 -7.66 -6.12 7.69
CA PHE A 128 -8.32 -5.39 8.76
C PHE A 128 -9.42 -4.43 8.25
N GLU A 129 -9.16 -3.72 7.17
CA GLU A 129 -10.11 -2.80 6.53
C GLU A 129 -11.11 -3.55 5.61
N ASP A 130 -11.08 -4.88 5.59
CA ASP A 130 -12.00 -5.76 4.85
C ASP A 130 -12.18 -5.28 3.38
N VAL A 131 -11.03 -5.11 2.71
CA VAL A 131 -10.94 -4.51 1.38
C VAL A 131 -11.75 -5.32 0.36
N GLY A 132 -12.60 -4.61 -0.39
CA GLY A 132 -13.53 -5.18 -1.36
C GLY A 132 -14.95 -5.36 -0.81
N ARG A 133 -15.14 -5.23 0.50
CA ARG A 133 -16.46 -5.26 1.14
C ARG A 133 -16.76 -3.99 1.92
N GLU A 134 -15.85 -3.62 2.80
CA GLU A 134 -16.03 -2.51 3.75
C GLU A 134 -15.37 -1.23 3.21
N TYR A 135 -14.09 -1.34 2.87
CA TYR A 135 -13.34 -0.29 2.17
C TYR A 135 -12.86 -0.74 0.78
N GLU A 136 -12.54 0.21 -0.09
CA GLU A 136 -11.66 0.01 -1.24
C GLU A 136 -10.36 0.78 -1.01
N ARG A 137 -9.24 0.23 -1.45
CA ARG A 137 -7.99 0.98 -1.48
C ARG A 137 -7.79 1.63 -2.84
N SER A 138 -7.60 2.95 -2.86
CA SER A 138 -7.39 3.72 -4.10
C SER A 138 -6.30 4.77 -3.94
N ARG A 139 -5.71 5.21 -5.05
CA ARG A 139 -4.66 6.24 -5.05
C ARG A 139 -5.27 7.62 -4.88
N ILE A 140 -4.65 8.44 -4.05
CA ILE A 140 -4.91 9.87 -3.91
C ILE A 140 -3.66 10.68 -4.18
N MET A 141 -3.85 11.92 -4.61
CA MET A 141 -2.80 12.92 -4.68
C MET A 141 -2.82 13.79 -3.42
N LEU A 142 -1.66 14.00 -2.83
CA LEU A 142 -1.44 14.84 -1.65
C LEU A 142 -0.95 16.23 -2.07
N HIS A 143 -1.04 17.21 -1.15
CA HIS A 143 -0.69 18.60 -1.42
C HIS A 143 0.77 18.83 -1.89
N ASP A 144 1.67 17.89 -1.62
CA ASP A 144 3.07 17.89 -2.08
C ASP A 144 3.24 17.32 -3.50
N ASN A 145 2.14 17.10 -4.22
CA ASN A 145 2.05 16.39 -5.51
C ASN A 145 2.46 14.90 -5.46
N SER A 146 2.70 14.33 -4.28
CA SER A 146 2.97 12.90 -4.16
C SER A 146 1.68 12.08 -4.18
N TYR A 147 1.81 10.79 -4.53
CA TYR A 147 0.71 9.84 -4.47
C TYR A 147 0.82 8.92 -3.27
N ALA A 148 -0.31 8.62 -2.66
CA ALA A 148 -0.45 7.65 -1.58
C ALA A 148 -1.69 6.78 -1.80
N TRP A 149 -1.70 5.58 -1.24
CA TRP A 149 -2.91 4.79 -1.09
C TRP A 149 -3.76 5.36 0.05
N ALA A 150 -5.09 5.29 -0.09
CA ALA A 150 -6.04 5.59 0.98
C ALA A 150 -7.22 4.62 0.90
N TYR A 151 -7.85 4.36 2.04
CA TYR A 151 -9.04 3.53 2.15
C TYR A 151 -10.30 4.38 1.98
N PHE A 152 -11.19 4.02 1.06
CA PHE A 152 -12.46 4.68 0.80
C PHE A 152 -13.60 3.78 1.25
N LEU A 153 -14.55 4.35 1.98
CA LEU A 153 -15.71 3.63 2.47
C LEU A 153 -16.59 3.20 1.28
N LEU A 154 -16.72 1.89 1.08
CA LEU A 154 -17.63 1.29 0.11
C LEU A 154 -18.99 1.01 0.73
N ALA A 155 -19.00 0.49 1.96
CA ALA A 155 -20.21 0.07 2.63
C ALA A 155 -21.14 1.24 2.94
N GLU A 156 -22.44 1.01 2.83
CA GLU A 156 -23.44 1.89 3.43
C GLU A 156 -23.42 1.71 4.94
N LYS A 157 -23.38 2.84 5.66
CA LYS A 157 -23.23 2.85 7.12
C LYS A 157 -24.46 3.38 7.83
N PRO A 158 -24.82 2.82 8.99
CA PRO A 158 -25.89 3.38 9.79
C PRO A 158 -25.50 4.77 10.29
N GLN A 159 -26.51 5.62 10.47
CA GLN A 159 -26.32 6.91 11.09
C GLN A 159 -25.91 6.74 12.57
N CYS A 160 -25.11 7.67 13.08
CA CYS A 160 -24.87 7.76 14.51
C CYS A 160 -26.19 7.96 15.27
N ALA A 161 -26.30 7.38 16.48
CA ALA A 161 -27.45 7.60 17.35
C ALA A 161 -27.63 9.10 17.66
N GLU A 162 -28.87 9.53 17.87
CA GLU A 162 -29.17 10.91 18.24
C GLU A 162 -28.39 11.32 19.50
N GLY A 163 -27.83 12.53 19.49
CA GLY A 163 -26.98 13.05 20.58
C GLY A 163 -25.54 12.55 20.57
N THR A 164 -25.14 11.66 19.66
CA THR A 164 -23.73 11.28 19.47
C THR A 164 -22.93 12.49 18.99
N PRO A 165 -21.86 12.90 19.70
CA PRO A 165 -21.02 14.00 19.25
C PRO A 165 -20.36 13.71 17.89
N SER A 166 -20.21 14.75 17.07
CA SER A 166 -19.34 14.70 15.89
C SER A 166 -17.91 15.04 16.29
N PHE A 167 -16.96 14.22 15.85
CA PHE A 167 -15.52 14.49 15.97
C PHE A 167 -14.91 14.89 14.63
N ILE A 168 -15.74 15.22 13.63
CA ILE A 168 -15.27 15.81 12.37
C ILE A 168 -15.07 17.30 12.60
N VAL A 169 -13.83 17.74 12.45
CA VAL A 169 -13.42 19.15 12.60
C VAL A 169 -13.25 19.75 11.22
N ARG A 170 -13.85 20.93 11.00
CA ARG A 170 -13.78 21.68 9.76
C ARG A 170 -13.02 22.98 10.01
N ASP A 171 -11.93 23.19 9.29
CA ASP A 171 -11.22 24.46 9.24
C ASP A 171 -11.66 25.22 7.99
N GLU A 172 -12.50 26.24 8.20
CA GLU A 172 -13.04 27.08 7.12
C GLU A 172 -11.95 27.88 6.41
N ALA A 173 -10.88 28.27 7.10
CA ALA A 173 -9.81 29.08 6.51
C ALA A 173 -8.97 28.27 5.51
N THR A 174 -8.83 26.96 5.75
CA THR A 174 -8.02 26.08 4.89
C THR A 174 -8.84 25.09 4.06
N GLN A 175 -10.18 25.14 4.17
CA GLN A 175 -11.13 24.17 3.61
C GLN A 175 -10.74 22.72 3.93
N SER A 176 -10.08 22.52 5.07
CA SER A 176 -9.58 21.24 5.50
C SER A 176 -10.54 20.60 6.49
N VAL A 177 -10.72 19.29 6.36
CA VAL A 177 -11.52 18.47 7.26
C VAL A 177 -10.64 17.38 7.84
N SER A 178 -10.74 17.16 9.14
CA SER A 178 -10.06 16.08 9.84
C SER A 178 -11.01 15.40 10.81
N TRP A 179 -10.61 14.22 11.29
CA TRP A 179 -11.29 13.55 12.39
C TRP A 179 -10.44 13.65 13.65
N ASP A 180 -11.01 14.21 14.72
CA ASP A 180 -10.37 14.33 16.03
C ASP A 180 -10.57 13.05 16.85
N GLY A 181 -9.76 12.05 16.52
CA GLY A 181 -9.80 10.77 17.21
C GLY A 181 -9.40 10.86 18.67
N HIS A 182 -8.55 11.82 19.07
CA HIS A 182 -8.17 11.95 20.48
C HIS A 182 -9.33 12.48 21.33
N ALA A 183 -10.11 13.43 20.81
CA ALA A 183 -11.34 13.86 21.46
C ALA A 183 -12.36 12.72 21.56
N GLU A 184 -12.45 11.87 20.53
CA GLU A 184 -13.30 10.69 20.53
C GLU A 184 -12.89 9.67 21.62
N GLU A 185 -11.61 9.31 21.68
CA GLU A 185 -11.06 8.41 22.71
C GLU A 185 -11.22 9.00 24.13
N ALA A 186 -11.13 10.32 24.28
CA ALA A 186 -11.39 10.99 25.56
C ALA A 186 -12.88 10.93 25.95
N TYR A 187 -13.78 11.13 24.98
CA TYR A 187 -15.22 11.03 25.18
C TYR A 187 -15.63 9.60 25.58
N ALA A 188 -15.19 8.59 24.83
CA ALA A 188 -15.50 7.19 25.10
C ALA A 188 -15.04 6.75 26.50
N ARG A 189 -13.81 7.14 26.91
CA ARG A 189 -13.30 6.86 28.27
C ARG A 189 -14.11 7.53 29.37
N LYS A 190 -14.65 8.73 29.14
CA LYS A 190 -15.50 9.42 30.12
C LYS A 190 -16.87 8.74 30.21
N ALA A 191 -17.46 8.34 29.08
CA ALA A 191 -18.72 7.64 29.04
C ALA A 191 -18.65 6.29 29.77
N LEU A 192 -17.59 5.52 29.57
CA LEU A 192 -17.34 4.26 30.29
C LEU A 192 -17.24 4.41 31.81
N LYS A 193 -16.72 5.54 32.30
CA LYS A 193 -16.63 5.82 33.74
C LYS A 193 -17.95 6.29 34.36
N ALA A 194 -18.90 6.71 33.53
CA ALA A 194 -20.20 7.19 33.97
C ALA A 194 -21.29 6.10 33.93
N ALA A 195 -20.98 4.94 33.34
CA ALA A 195 -21.83 3.74 33.29
C ALA A 195 -21.52 2.79 34.46
#